data_AF-A0A166CL01-F1
#
_entry.id   AF-A0A166CL01-F1
#
_cell.length_a   1.000
_cell.length_b   1.000
_cell.length_c   1.000
_cell.angle_alpha   90.00
_cell.angle_beta   90.00
_cell.angle_gamma   90.00
#
_symmetry.space_group_name_H-M   'P 1'
#
loop_
_entity.id
_entity.type
_entity.pdbx_description
1 polymer ?
#
loop_
_entity_poly.entity_id
_entity_poly.type
_entity_poly.pdbx_seq_one_letter_code
_entity_poly.pdbx_strand_id
1 'polypeptide(L)' 'MPINQLETNLQAITTTIAHLEKEGCGDEELLTNLRLERNRLLKDLNLK' A
#
# COMPACT_ATOMS: atom_id res chain seq x y z
N MET A 1 0.37 -7.67 21.98
CA MET A 1 1.52 -7.21 21.17
C MET A 1 1.20 -5.80 20.72
N PRO A 2 2.15 -4.85 20.71
CA PRO A 2 1.90 -3.56 20.08
C PRO A 2 1.61 -3.83 18.60
N ILE A 3 0.48 -3.32 18.11
CA ILE A 3 0.17 -3.33 16.69
C ILE A 3 1.22 -2.43 16.04
N ASN A 4 2.06 -2.99 15.18
CA ASN A 4 2.97 -2.19 14.39
C ASN A 4 2.14 -1.39 13.38
N GLN A 5 2.01 -0.08 13.63
CA GLN A 5 1.21 0.81 12.81
C GLN A 5 1.68 0.79 11.34
N LEU A 6 2.98 0.63 11.10
CA LEU A 6 3.55 0.55 9.76
C LEU A 6 3.11 -0.72 9.02
N GLU A 7 3.06 -1.87 9.71
CA GLU A 7 2.56 -3.12 9.13
C GLU A 7 1.07 -3.05 8.80
N THR A 8 0.29 -2.44 9.69
CA THR A 8 -1.16 -2.24 9.47
C THR A 8 -1.41 -1.32 8.28
N ASN A 9 -0.64 -0.24 8.17
CA ASN A 9 -0.71 0.68 7.03
C ASN A 9 -0.28 -0.01 5.72
N LEU A 10 0.77 -0.82 5.75
CA LEU A 10 1.24 -1.57 4.58
C LEU A 10 0.16 -2.56 4.09
N GLN A 11 -0.50 -3.25 5.03
CA GLN A 11 -1.58 -4.17 4.72
C GLN A 11 -2.77 -3.43 4.11
N ALA A 12 -3.20 -2.31 4.71
CA ALA A 12 -4.29 -1.49 4.20
C ALA A 12 -4.04 -1.02 2.76
N ILE A 13 -2.87 -0.41 2.49
CA ILE A 13 -2.53 0.08 1.15
C ILE A 13 -2.49 -1.06 0.13
N THR A 14 -1.94 -2.21 0.51
CA THR A 14 -1.87 -3.39 -0.38
C THR A 14 -3.27 -3.88 -0.74
N THR A 15 -4.17 -3.98 0.23
CA THR A 15 -5.57 -4.37 0.00
C THR A 15 -6.32 -3.34 -0.85
N THR A 16 -6.10 -2.05 -0.62
CA THR A 16 -6.71 -0.97 -1.41
C THR A 16 -6.27 -1.02 -2.86
N ILE A 17 -4.97 -1.19 -3.14
CA ILE A 17 -4.48 -1.33 -4.53
C ILE A 17 -5.16 -2.51 -5.22
N ALA A 18 -5.19 -3.69 -4.57
CA ALA A 18 -5.80 -4.88 -5.15
C ALA A 18 -7.31 -4.72 -5.40
N HIS A 19 -8.01 -4.02 -4.50
CA HIS A 19 -9.43 -3.71 -4.67
C HIS A 19 -9.65 -2.78 -5.86
N LEU A 20 -8.90 -1.68 -5.96
CA LEU A 20 -9.00 -0.72 -7.06
C LEU A 20 -8.64 -1.35 -8.42
N GLU A 21 -7.59 -2.18 -8.47
CA GLU A 21 -7.23 -2.93 -9.68
C GLU A 21 -8.33 -3.90 -10.10
N LYS A 22 -8.98 -4.58 -9.13
CA LYS A 22 -10.10 -5.48 -9.40
C LYS A 22 -11.35 -4.75 -9.89
N GLU A 23 -11.62 -3.55 -9.40
CA GLU A 23 -12.74 -2.72 -9.86
C GLU A 23 -12.46 -2.04 -11.20
N GLY A 24 -11.26 -2.19 -11.77
CA GLY A 24 -10.88 -1.56 -13.04
C GLY A 24 -10.67 -0.06 -12.90
N CYS A 25 -10.17 0.39 -11.74
CA CYS A 25 -9.82 1.79 -11.52
C CYS A 25 -8.85 2.27 -12.61
N GLY A 26 -9.31 3.20 -13.45
CA GLY A 26 -8.53 3.80 -14.53
C GLY A 26 -7.67 4.99 -14.09
N ASP A 27 -7.66 5.32 -12.80
CA ASP A 27 -6.85 6.40 -12.25
C ASP A 27 -5.43 5.90 -11.96
N GLU A 28 -4.59 5.97 -13.00
CA GLU A 28 -3.18 5.55 -12.91
C GLU A 28 -2.37 6.43 -11.94
N GLU A 29 -2.74 7.70 -11.75
CA GLU A 29 -2.05 8.60 -10.83
C GLU A 29 -2.28 8.16 -9.37
N LEU A 30 -3.54 7.87 -9.02
CA LEU A 30 -3.91 7.33 -7.72
C LEU A 30 -3.18 6.00 -7.44
N LEU A 31 -3.22 5.06 -8.39
CA LEU A 31 -2.54 3.76 -8.25
C LEU A 31 -1.03 3.92 -8.10
N THR A 32 -0.42 4.86 -8.83
CA THR A 32 1.01 5.16 -8.74
C THR A 32 1.37 5.72 -7.37
N ASN A 33 0.60 6.67 -6.85
CA ASN A 33 0.81 7.25 -5.53
C ASN A 33 0.68 6.19 -4.42
N LEU A 34 -0.32 5.31 -4.49
CA LEU A 34 -0.48 4.20 -3.54
C LEU A 34 0.70 3.22 -3.59
N ARG A 35 1.20 2.90 -4.79
CA ARG A 35 2.37 2.03 -4.98
C ARG A 35 3.66 2.67 -4.44
N LEU A 36 3.82 3.99 -4.57
CA LEU A 36 4.95 4.73 -4.01
C LEU A 36 4.92 4.70 -2.48
N GLU A 37 3.75 4.92 -1.88
CA GLU A 37 3.60 4.90 -0.42
C GLU A 37 3.83 3.50 0.15
N ARG A 38 3.28 2.46 -0.49
CA ARG A 38 3.60 1.06 -0.16
C ARG A 38 5.11 0.80 -0.19
N ASN A 39 5.81 1.31 -1.21
CA ASN A 39 7.26 1.12 -1.34
C ASN A 39 8.04 1.87 -0.25
N ARG A 40 7.57 3.04 0.20
CA ARG A 40 8.15 3.74 1.35
C ARG A 40 7.99 2.92 2.63
N LEU A 41 6.78 2.42 2.91
CA LEU A 41 6.52 1.58 4.07
C LEU A 41 7.34 0.29 4.07
N LEU A 42 7.55 -0.34 2.91
CA LEU A 42 8.42 -1.51 2.80
C LEU A 42 9.88 -1.21 3.18
N LYS A 43 10.40 -0.03 2.80
CA LYS A 43 11.74 0.42 3.20
C LYS A 43 11.81 0.72 4.69
N ASP A 44 10.81 1.40 5.24
CA ASP A 44 10.76 1.75 6.66
C ASP A 44 10.67 0.50 7.55
N LEU A 45 9.99 -0.54 7.08
CA LEU A 45 9.92 -1.86 7.71
C LEU A 45 11.15 -2.74 7.42
N ASN A 46 12.09 -2.26 6.59
CA ASN A 46 13.28 -3.00 6.17
C ASN A 46 12.95 -4.35 5.50
N LEU A 47 11.81 -4.40 4.78
CA LEU A 47 11.31 -5.59 4.09
C LEU A 47 11.72 -5.61 2.60
N LYS A 48 12.17 -4.47 2.04
CA LYS A 48 12.62 -4.36 0.64
C LYS A 48 13.41 -3.10 0.33
#